data_AF-A0A8H3E4E0-F1
#
_entry.id   AF-A0A8H3E4E0-F1
#
_cell.length_a   1.000
_cell.length_b   1.000
_cell.length_c   1.000
_cell.angle_alpha   90.00
_cell.angle_beta   90.00
_cell.angle_gamma   90.00
#
_symmetry.space_group_name_H-M   'P 1'
#
loop_
_entity.id
_entity.type
_entity.pdbx_description
1 polymer ?
#
loop_
_entity_poly.entity_id
_entity_poly.type
_entity_poly.pdbx_seq_one_letter_code
_entity_poly.pdbx_strand_id
1 'polypeptide(L)'
;MGANLLSEPSAAMLNLSILAQLLGLAIITWCITRVTEKHPLLTKETWTSTPWARVCLLLVLLDAWLFLVTTAVLLHGAPRQHESHRCSIGIIFCLMFYSANKCLVYLCLTERVRAVWGNTQQRWRSPIYIFCLSLLLPFFGTFAGLLIPQAVHYVY
;
A
#
# COMPACT_ATOMS: atom_id res chain seq x y z
N MET A 1 -26.78 30.97 12.38
CA MET A 1 -26.34 29.85 11.54
C MET A 1 -25.78 28.78 12.47
N GLY A 2 -26.63 27.83 12.86
CA GLY A 2 -26.27 26.80 13.83
C GLY A 2 -25.25 25.84 13.22
N ALA A 3 -24.07 25.78 13.83
CA ALA A 3 -23.10 24.74 13.53
C ALA A 3 -23.73 23.40 13.92
N ASN A 4 -24.01 22.56 12.91
CA ASN A 4 -24.40 21.18 13.13
C ASN A 4 -23.26 20.48 13.87
N LEU A 5 -23.50 20.15 15.14
CA LEU A 5 -22.69 19.26 15.94
C LEU A 5 -22.34 18.02 15.11
N LEU A 6 -21.03 17.77 14.98
CA LEU A 6 -20.49 16.57 14.37
C LEU A 6 -21.12 15.36 15.08
N SER A 7 -22.08 14.69 14.43
CA SER A 7 -22.73 13.50 14.97
C SER A 7 -21.64 12.52 15.39
N GLU A 8 -21.61 12.15 16.68
CA GLU A 8 -20.77 11.06 17.12
C GLU A 8 -21.05 9.83 16.24
N PRO A 9 -20.01 9.08 15.82
CA PRO A 9 -20.20 7.92 14.98
C PRO A 9 -21.12 6.93 15.71
N SER A 10 -22.26 6.60 15.10
CA SER A 10 -23.20 5.65 15.69
C SER A 10 -22.52 4.29 15.85
N ALA A 11 -22.93 3.52 16.87
CA ALA A 11 -22.39 2.18 17.09
C ALA A 11 -22.49 1.29 15.83
N ALA A 12 -23.53 1.51 15.01
CA ALA A 12 -23.71 0.85 13.72
C ALA A 12 -22.59 1.18 12.72
N MET A 13 -22.19 2.45 12.58
CA MET A 13 -21.10 2.85 11.67
C MET A 13 -19.76 2.22 12.08
N LEU A 14 -19.47 2.16 13.38
CA LEU A 14 -18.26 1.54 13.90
C LEU A 14 -18.24 0.03 13.59
N ASN A 15 -19.35 -0.66 13.87
CA ASN A 15 -19.47 -2.10 13.63
C ASN A 15 -19.35 -2.44 12.14
N LEU A 16 -19.93 -1.62 11.25
CA LEU A 16 -19.78 -1.78 9.81
C LEU A 16 -18.34 -1.57 9.33
N SER A 17 -17.62 -0.60 9.91
CA SER A 17 -16.20 -0.37 9.62
C SER A 17 -15.35 -1.56 10.02
N ILE A 18 -15.58 -2.12 11.21
CA ILE A 18 -14.90 -3.34 11.69
C ILE A 18 -15.18 -4.52 10.76
N LEU A 19 -16.45 -4.74 10.39
CA LEU A 19 -16.83 -5.80 9.46
C LEU A 19 -16.11 -5.66 8.11
N ALA A 20 -16.06 -4.44 7.55
CA ALA A 20 -15.36 -4.18 6.30
C ALA A 20 -13.85 -4.46 6.41
N GLN A 21 -13.22 -4.05 7.52
CA GLN A 21 -11.79 -4.30 7.77
C GLN A 21 -11.50 -5.80 7.93
N LEU A 22 -12.32 -6.54 8.68
CA LEU A 22 -12.17 -7.98 8.87
C LEU A 22 -12.37 -8.76 7.57
N LEU A 23 -13.38 -8.41 6.77
CA LEU A 23 -13.61 -9.01 5.46
C LEU A 23 -12.44 -8.72 4.52
N GLY A 24 -11.97 -7.47 4.46
CA GLY A 24 -10.80 -7.10 3.66
C GLY A 24 -9.56 -7.89 4.06
N LEU A 25 -9.28 -7.99 5.36
CA LEU A 25 -8.13 -8.73 5.90
C LEU A 25 -8.23 -10.23 5.59
N ALA A 26 -9.42 -10.82 5.73
CA ALA A 26 -9.66 -12.23 5.42
C ALA A 26 -9.45 -12.53 3.93
N ILE A 27 -10.00 -11.70 3.03
CA ILE A 27 -9.85 -11.85 1.58
C ILE A 27 -8.38 -11.74 1.17
N ILE A 28 -7.68 -10.71 1.65
CA ILE A 28 -6.26 -10.51 1.34
C ILE A 28 -5.41 -11.65 1.87
N THR A 29 -5.63 -12.07 3.11
CA THR A 29 -4.89 -13.19 3.73
C THR A 29 -5.14 -14.49 2.97
N TRP A 30 -6.39 -14.76 2.57
CA TRP A 30 -6.72 -15.91 1.75
C TRP A 30 -6.00 -15.86 0.39
N CYS A 31 -5.95 -14.71 -0.26
CA CYS A 31 -5.19 -14.51 -1.50
C CYS A 31 -3.69 -14.78 -1.31
N ILE A 32 -3.08 -14.29 -0.22
CA ILE A 32 -1.66 -14.52 0.09
C ILE A 32 -1.41 -16.02 0.28
N THR A 33 -2.25 -16.69 1.08
CA THR A 33 -2.15 -18.13 1.33
C THR A 33 -2.28 -18.92 0.04
N ARG A 34 -3.25 -18.60 -0.82
CA ARG A 34 -3.45 -19.26 -2.12
C ARG A 34 -2.28 -19.07 -3.08
N VAL A 35 -1.67 -17.89 -3.11
CA VAL A 35 -0.49 -17.63 -3.95
C VAL A 35 0.73 -18.39 -3.41
N THR A 36 0.88 -18.48 -2.10
CA THR A 36 2.00 -19.17 -1.42
C THR A 36 1.87 -20.69 -1.52
N GLU A 37 0.65 -21.24 -1.45
CA GLU A 37 0.36 -22.68 -1.60
C GLU A 37 0.73 -23.17 -3.00
N LYS A 38 0.38 -22.40 -4.04
CA LYS A 38 0.70 -22.77 -5.43
C LYS A 38 2.20 -22.72 -5.75
N HIS A 39 2.97 -21.93 -5.01
CA HIS A 39 4.39 -21.74 -5.24
C HIS A 39 5.12 -21.64 -3.90
N PRO A 40 5.79 -22.71 -3.43
CA PRO A 40 6.55 -22.65 -2.19
C PRO A 40 7.71 -21.66 -2.35
N LEU A 41 7.49 -20.42 -1.91
CA LEU A 41 8.46 -19.31 -1.93
C LEU A 41 9.70 -19.59 -1.07
N LEU A 42 9.65 -20.64 -0.24
CA LEU A 42 10.72 -21.06 0.66
C LEU A 42 11.78 -21.98 0.02
N THR A 43 11.49 -22.55 -1.16
CA THR A 43 12.47 -23.38 -1.87
C THR A 43 13.44 -22.45 -2.61
N LYS A 44 14.65 -22.30 -2.06
CA LYS A 44 15.73 -21.41 -2.57
C LYS A 44 16.06 -21.63 -4.05
N GLU A 45 15.84 -22.82 -4.60
CA GLU A 45 16.14 -23.14 -5.99
C GLU A 45 15.16 -22.50 -7.00
N THR A 46 13.97 -22.07 -6.55
CA THR A 46 12.94 -21.52 -7.42
C THR A 46 13.02 -19.99 -7.55
N TRP A 47 13.81 -19.32 -6.71
CA TRP A 47 13.88 -17.85 -6.64
C TRP A 47 14.51 -17.22 -7.89
N THR A 48 15.38 -17.96 -8.58
CA THR A 48 16.03 -17.52 -9.83
C THR A 48 15.12 -17.59 -11.05
N SER A 49 14.12 -18.49 -11.05
CA SER A 49 13.17 -18.65 -12.16
C SER A 49 11.81 -18.00 -11.91
N THR A 50 11.59 -17.38 -10.75
CA THR A 50 10.30 -16.76 -10.44
C THR A 50 10.15 -15.45 -11.23
N PRO A 51 9.09 -15.28 -12.05
CA PRO A 51 8.91 -14.05 -12.79
C PRO A 51 8.66 -12.89 -11.84
N TRP A 52 9.42 -11.81 -12.04
CA TRP A 52 9.43 -10.64 -11.17
C TRP A 52 8.05 -10.00 -10.99
N ALA A 53 7.20 -10.07 -12.00
CA ALA A 53 5.81 -9.62 -11.91
C ALA A 53 5.00 -10.34 -10.81
N ARG A 54 5.29 -11.62 -10.50
CA ARG A 54 4.63 -12.33 -9.39
C ARG A 54 5.11 -11.83 -8.03
N VAL A 55 6.40 -11.55 -7.90
CA VAL A 55 6.97 -10.95 -6.68
C VAL A 55 6.36 -9.58 -6.44
N CYS A 56 6.26 -8.73 -7.48
CA CYS A 56 5.59 -7.43 -7.36
C CYS A 56 4.12 -7.56 -6.92
N LEU A 57 3.36 -8.52 -7.46
CA LEU A 57 1.98 -8.77 -7.04
C LEU A 57 1.87 -9.19 -5.57
N LEU A 58 2.80 -10.03 -5.09
CA LEU A 58 2.87 -10.39 -3.68
C LEU A 58 3.17 -9.19 -2.79
N LEU A 59 4.10 -8.31 -3.20
CA LEU A 59 4.37 -7.08 -2.47
C LEU A 59 3.15 -6.15 -2.41
N VAL A 60 2.41 -6.00 -3.51
CA VAL A 60 1.16 -5.20 -3.54
C VAL A 60 0.14 -5.76 -2.54
N LEU A 61 -0.01 -7.08 -2.50
CA LEU A 61 -0.96 -7.73 -1.62
C LEU A 61 -0.55 -7.61 -0.15
N LEU A 62 0.75 -7.69 0.13
CA LEU A 62 1.32 -7.52 1.46
C LEU A 62 1.21 -6.06 1.94
N ASP A 63 1.44 -5.08 1.06
CA ASP A 63 1.27 -3.66 1.35
C ASP A 63 -0.19 -3.34 1.71
N ALA A 64 -1.15 -3.86 0.93
CA ALA A 64 -2.58 -3.72 1.22
C ALA A 64 -2.97 -4.39 2.55
N TRP A 65 -2.36 -5.53 2.89
CA TRP A 65 -2.56 -6.19 4.19
C TRP A 65 -2.08 -5.31 5.35
N LEU A 66 -0.85 -4.75 5.24
CA LEU A 66 -0.29 -3.84 6.23
C LEU A 66 -1.14 -2.57 6.39
N PHE A 67 -1.67 -2.04 5.29
CA PHE A 67 -2.58 -0.89 5.32
C PHE A 67 -3.87 -1.19 6.11
N LEU A 68 -4.49 -2.36 5.91
CA LEU A 68 -5.68 -2.74 6.67
C LEU A 68 -5.38 -2.94 8.15
N VAL A 69 -4.25 -3.56 8.49
CA VAL A 69 -3.84 -3.76 9.89
C VAL A 69 -3.57 -2.41 10.57
N THR A 70 -2.79 -1.54 9.94
CA THR A 70 -2.44 -0.23 10.50
C THR A 70 -3.67 0.66 10.68
N THR A 71 -4.59 0.70 9.71
CA THR A 71 -5.85 1.45 9.83
C THR A 71 -6.79 0.85 10.88
N ALA A 72 -6.86 -0.48 11.01
CA ALA A 72 -7.63 -1.12 12.07
C ALA A 72 -7.09 -0.76 13.46
N VAL A 73 -5.76 -0.78 13.64
CA VAL A 73 -5.11 -0.37 14.91
C VAL A 73 -5.37 1.11 15.21
N LEU A 74 -5.29 1.99 14.21
CA LEU A 74 -5.50 3.43 14.40
C LEU A 74 -6.95 3.76 14.79
N LEU A 75 -7.93 3.10 14.17
CA LEU A 75 -9.36 3.34 14.40
C LEU A 75 -9.85 2.67 15.69
N HIS A 76 -9.42 1.44 15.97
CA HIS A 76 -9.99 0.62 17.05
C HIS A 76 -9.09 0.46 18.28
N GLY A 77 -7.77 0.69 18.14
CA GLY A 77 -6.79 0.40 19.20
C GLY A 77 -6.58 1.51 20.23
N ALA A 78 -6.99 2.76 19.97
CA ALA A 78 -6.74 3.91 20.85
C ALA A 78 -8.03 4.53 21.42
N PRO A 79 -8.03 4.98 22.69
CA PRO A 79 -9.20 5.55 23.36
C PRO A 79 -9.80 6.70 22.55
N ARG A 80 -11.14 6.81 22.51
CA ARG A 80 -11.93 7.74 21.65
C ARG A 80 -11.77 9.23 21.99
N GLN A 81 -10.63 9.66 22.51
CA GLN A 81 -10.36 11.09 22.63
C GLN A 81 -10.04 11.64 21.24
N HIS A 82 -10.82 12.65 20.86
CA HIS A 82 -10.86 13.27 19.54
C HIS A 82 -9.71 14.27 19.42
N GLU A 83 -8.48 13.78 19.56
CA GLU A 83 -7.29 14.60 19.39
C GLU A 83 -7.01 14.77 17.88
N SER A 84 -6.95 16.02 17.40
CA SER A 84 -6.64 16.38 15.99
C SER A 84 -5.37 15.70 15.46
N HIS A 85 -4.49 15.30 16.37
CA HIS A 85 -3.30 14.52 16.16
C HIS A 85 -3.55 13.16 15.47
N ARG A 86 -4.61 12.43 15.87
CA ARG A 86 -4.91 11.09 15.33
C ARG A 86 -5.33 11.14 13.86
N CYS A 87 -6.13 12.14 13.51
CA CYS A 87 -6.54 12.38 12.12
C CYS A 87 -5.33 12.68 11.24
N SER A 88 -4.39 13.50 11.74
CA SER A 88 -3.18 13.85 11.00
C SER A 88 -2.29 12.62 10.76
N ILE A 89 -2.04 11.82 11.80
CA ILE A 89 -1.27 10.57 11.68
C ILE A 89 -1.97 9.60 10.71
N GLY A 90 -3.29 9.46 10.79
CA GLY A 90 -4.05 8.59 9.90
C GLY A 90 -3.95 9.00 8.43
N ILE A 91 -4.02 10.30 8.13
CA ILE A 91 -3.83 10.83 6.78
C ILE A 91 -2.42 10.52 6.29
N ILE A 92 -1.39 10.73 7.12
CA ILE A 92 0.01 10.43 6.79
C ILE A 92 0.16 8.94 6.43
N PHE A 93 -0.28 8.02 7.30
CA PHE A 93 -0.19 6.58 7.02
C PHE A 93 -0.98 6.18 5.75
N CYS A 94 -2.16 6.77 5.53
CA CYS A 94 -2.95 6.53 4.33
C CYS A 94 -2.20 6.95 3.05
N LEU A 95 -1.58 8.13 3.06
CA LEU A 95 -0.78 8.61 1.94
C LEU A 95 0.48 7.73 1.73
N MET A 96 1.11 7.26 2.82
CA MET A 96 2.25 6.33 2.78
C MET A 96 1.91 5.07 2.01
N PHE A 97 0.92 4.31 2.47
CA PHE A 97 0.53 3.05 1.83
C PHE A 97 -0.07 3.25 0.43
N TYR A 98 -0.86 4.31 0.22
CA TYR A 98 -1.44 4.59 -1.10
C TYR A 98 -0.37 4.82 -2.18
N SER A 99 0.66 5.61 -1.85
CA SER A 99 1.75 5.87 -2.77
C SER A 99 2.63 4.63 -3.00
N ALA A 100 2.95 3.88 -1.93
CA ALA A 100 3.70 2.64 -2.01
C ALA A 100 3.01 1.63 -2.93
N ASN A 101 1.71 1.44 -2.75
CA ASN A 101 0.90 0.57 -3.60
C ASN A 101 0.91 1.02 -5.07
N LYS A 102 0.69 2.32 -5.34
CA LYS A 102 0.78 2.85 -6.71
C LYS A 102 2.14 2.55 -7.34
N CYS A 103 3.23 2.81 -6.62
CA CYS A 103 4.58 2.55 -7.10
C CYS A 103 4.78 1.07 -7.45
N LEU A 104 4.34 0.15 -6.58
CA LEU A 104 4.43 -1.29 -6.81
C LEU A 104 3.59 -1.76 -8.02
N VAL A 105 2.39 -1.22 -8.20
CA VAL A 105 1.53 -1.52 -9.35
C VAL A 105 2.18 -1.05 -10.66
N TYR A 106 2.73 0.17 -10.70
CA TYR A 106 3.43 0.65 -11.89
C TYR A 106 4.64 -0.23 -12.24
N LEU A 107 5.44 -0.62 -11.25
CA LEU A 107 6.56 -1.55 -11.45
C LEU A 107 6.08 -2.90 -12.00
N CYS A 108 4.96 -3.43 -11.50
CA CYS A 108 4.37 -4.67 -12.00
C CYS A 108 3.93 -4.54 -13.47
N LEU A 109 3.27 -3.43 -13.83
CA LEU A 109 2.84 -3.18 -15.21
C LEU A 109 4.02 -3.05 -16.16
N THR A 110 5.08 -2.33 -15.77
CA THR A 110 6.31 -2.22 -16.55
C THR A 110 6.92 -3.58 -16.85
N GLU A 111 6.98 -4.46 -15.85
CA GLU A 111 7.55 -5.80 -16.01
C GLU A 111 6.69 -6.68 -16.93
N ARG A 112 5.36 -6.54 -16.87
CA ARG A 112 4.43 -7.24 -17.78
C ARG A 112 4.57 -6.76 -19.21
N VAL A 113 4.69 -5.45 -19.44
CA VAL A 113 4.92 -4.88 -20.77
C VAL A 113 6.26 -5.34 -21.34
N ARG A 114 7.32 -5.36 -20.51
CA ARG A 114 8.63 -5.87 -20.89
C ARG A 114 8.58 -7.35 -21.29
N ALA A 115 7.85 -8.17 -20.54
CA ALA A 115 7.70 -9.59 -20.85
C ALA A 115 7.07 -9.84 -22.23
N VAL A 116 6.11 -9.00 -22.64
CA VAL A 116 5.48 -9.08 -23.97
C VAL A 116 6.43 -8.62 -25.08
N TRP A 117 7.28 -7.62 -24.81
CA TRP A 117 8.21 -7.06 -25.80
C TRP A 117 9.48 -7.88 -26.02
N GLY A 118 9.67 -9.01 -25.30
CA GLY A 118 10.71 -10.01 -25.61
C GLY A 118 12.15 -9.51 -25.57
N ASN A 119 12.43 -8.35 -24.98
CA ASN A 119 13.76 -7.75 -25.04
C ASN A 119 14.72 -8.42 -24.04
N THR A 120 15.60 -9.29 -24.53
CA THR A 120 16.66 -10.02 -23.79
C THR A 120 17.78 -9.10 -23.25
N GLN A 121 17.60 -7.78 -23.28
CA GLN A 121 18.60 -6.83 -22.80
C GLN A 121 18.61 -6.72 -21.27
N GLN A 122 19.81 -6.53 -20.71
CA GLN A 122 20.08 -6.36 -19.28
C GLN A 122 19.12 -5.33 -18.63
N ARG A 123 18.53 -5.67 -17.47
CA ARG A 123 17.43 -4.93 -16.81
C ARG A 123 17.64 -3.42 -16.68
N TRP A 124 18.88 -3.00 -16.41
CA TRP A 124 19.26 -1.60 -16.19
C TRP A 124 19.56 -0.82 -17.47
N ARG A 125 19.63 -1.49 -18.63
CA ARG A 125 19.99 -0.88 -19.91
C ARG A 125 18.80 -0.72 -20.86
N SER A 126 17.64 -1.28 -20.51
CA SER A 126 16.42 -1.09 -21.30
C SER A 126 15.84 0.32 -21.07
N PRO A 127 15.68 1.14 -22.13
CA PRO A 127 15.16 2.51 -22.02
C PRO A 127 13.74 2.56 -21.42
N ILE A 128 12.95 1.50 -21.58
CA ILE A 128 11.63 1.34 -20.95
C ILE A 128 11.74 1.30 -19.42
N TYR A 129 12.81 0.72 -18.86
CA TYR A 129 13.00 0.68 -17.40
C TYR A 129 13.29 2.06 -16.84
N ILE A 130 14.19 2.79 -17.50
CA ILE A 130 14.63 4.12 -17.08
C ILE A 130 13.48 5.11 -17.23
N PHE A 131 12.66 4.98 -18.29
CA PHE A 131 11.45 5.77 -18.45
C PHE A 131 10.39 5.47 -17.38
N CYS A 132 10.16 4.20 -17.04
CA CYS A 132 9.24 3.87 -15.95
C CYS A 132 9.78 4.28 -14.57
N LEU A 133 11.09 4.22 -14.35
CA LEU A 133 11.76 4.73 -13.16
C LEU A 133 11.66 6.26 -13.09
N SER A 134 11.76 6.96 -14.23
CA SER A 134 11.56 8.40 -14.29
C SER A 134 10.12 8.82 -14.05
N LEU A 135 9.14 7.98 -14.39
CA LEU A 135 7.74 8.18 -14.00
C LEU A 135 7.47 7.97 -12.51
N LEU A 136 8.30 7.19 -11.82
CA LEU A 136 8.23 7.01 -10.35
C LEU A 136 8.86 8.18 -9.58
N LEU A 137 9.85 8.86 -10.17
CA LEU A 137 10.53 10.01 -9.55
C LEU A 137 9.59 11.14 -9.12
N PRO A 138 8.61 11.59 -9.93
CA PRO A 138 7.59 12.55 -9.50
C PRO A 138 6.72 12.04 -8.36
N PHE A 139 6.39 10.74 -8.30
CA PHE A 139 5.63 10.18 -7.18
C PHE A 139 6.45 10.23 -5.89
N PHE A 140 7.72 9.82 -5.92
CA PHE A 140 8.62 9.96 -4.77
C PHE A 140 8.84 11.43 -4.37
N GLY A 141 8.96 12.33 -5.35
CA GLY A 141 9.11 13.76 -5.10
C GLY A 141 7.88 14.41 -4.48
N THR A 142 6.68 14.06 -4.96
CA THR A 142 5.41 14.55 -4.41
C THR A 142 5.15 13.97 -3.03
N PHE A 143 5.51 12.71 -2.84
CA PHE A 143 5.40 12.01 -1.57
C PHE A 143 6.32 12.61 -0.50
N ALA A 144 7.61 12.76 -0.81
CA ALA A 144 8.57 13.44 0.05
C ALA A 144 8.13 14.89 0.30
N GLY A 145 7.70 15.60 -0.73
CA GLY A 145 7.24 16.98 -0.64
C GLY A 145 5.98 17.18 0.21
N LEU A 146 5.10 16.19 0.33
CA LEU A 146 3.92 16.24 1.21
C LEU A 146 4.22 15.72 2.63
N LEU A 147 5.07 14.69 2.76
CA LEU A 147 5.41 14.11 4.06
C LEU A 147 6.34 14.97 4.89
N ILE A 148 7.38 15.53 4.27
CA ILE A 148 8.38 16.35 4.95
C ILE A 148 7.70 17.53 5.68
N PRO A 149 6.84 18.36 5.06
CA PRO A 149 6.21 19.47 5.78
C PRO A 149 5.24 19.00 6.87
N GLN A 150 4.53 17.88 6.67
CA GLN A 150 3.64 17.34 7.71
C GLN A 150 4.40 16.71 8.87
N ALA A 151 5.54 16.07 8.62
CA ALA A 151 6.44 15.57 9.65
C ALA A 151 7.13 16.71 10.40
N VAL A 152 7.52 17.79 9.71
CA VAL A 152 8.13 18.97 10.33
C VAL A 152 7.11 19.70 11.22
N HIS A 153 5.87 19.89 10.77
CA HIS A 153 4.78 20.45 11.59
C HIS A 153 4.38 19.53 12.77
N TYR A 154 4.72 18.24 12.70
CA TYR A 154 4.45 17.30 13.79
C TYR A 154 5.55 17.33 14.86
N VAL A 155 6.80 17.58 14.45
CA VAL A 155 7.98 17.58 15.33
C VAL A 155 8.20 18.94 16.01
N TYR A 156 7.70 20.04 15.43
CA TYR A 156 7.88 21.41 15.89
C TYR A 156 6.55 22.07 16.25
#